data_AF-A0A3E4WBK4-F1
#
_entry.id   AF-A0A3E4WBK4-F1
#
_cell.length_a   1.000
_cell.length_b   1.000
_cell.length_c   1.000
_cell.angle_alpha   90.00
_cell.angle_beta   90.00
_cell.angle_gamma   90.00
#
_symmetry.space_group_name_H-M   'P 1'
#
loop_
_entity.id
_entity.type
_entity.pdbx_description
1 polymer ?
#
loop_
_entity_poly.entity_id
_entity_poly.type
_entity_poly.pdbx_seq_one_letter_code
_entity_poly.pdbx_strand_id
1 'polypeptide(L)'
;MALISPNEDRAVVRKFPKGFIHDRLIRIVYEDSRHQLYFLPDKGHLFRSDLSLMHFEEVKRTPIDDKNLQFIIEDNEGWLWIGTNNGLYRYDKGKKWMSFGVVDGLPTSIFLGCVPRKEENGILWFGSSQGVFCTTHEKMKKKQPTPYRVQVVEVCVDNNTFLPVSLTGKNEYVVNIPSFEKLTISFSGFSYIYPEFVAYEYQLDGNGWNKLEGKSELPFYDLSSGKHELKIRRANDADSVTSIVLYRHTVWKGWMSVFIVLVILFGIYGVIHWRMKSRKEGKAQSVEETPLKLAESSVEELHTREEESEQEENMQEDEDLSSDKYKYCRMSEEDCRLLSEQLDSLMNEKRLYMNPKLKIADLAEALHIPSYKLSYLFSQYLDHTFYDYVNDFRIIEFKRLIEKGEHKSYSLNALMEKCGFMSRSSFFRHFKKHTGMTPNEYINSLEK
;
A
#
# COMPACT_ATOMS: atom_id res chain seq x y z
N MET A 1 -27.52 -20.46 28.75
CA MET A 1 -27.48 -21.87 28.28
C MET A 1 -27.64 -22.78 29.48
N ALA A 2 -28.28 -23.94 29.34
CA ALA A 2 -28.42 -24.93 30.40
C ALA A 2 -28.15 -26.32 29.82
N LEU A 3 -27.45 -27.17 30.58
CA LEU A 3 -27.18 -28.56 30.20
C LEU A 3 -28.27 -29.44 30.82
N ILE A 4 -28.89 -30.31 30.04
CA ILE A 4 -29.90 -31.25 30.52
C ILE A 4 -29.26 -32.64 30.49
N SER A 5 -29.32 -33.36 31.61
CA SER A 5 -28.93 -34.77 31.64
C SER A 5 -30.09 -35.61 31.09
N PRO A 6 -29.89 -36.52 30.13
CA PRO A 6 -30.98 -37.38 29.65
C PRO A 6 -31.49 -38.36 30.72
N ASN A 7 -30.76 -38.51 31.83
CA ASN A 7 -31.10 -39.40 32.95
C ASN A 7 -31.60 -38.66 34.20
N GLU A 8 -31.66 -37.32 34.19
CA GLU A 8 -32.21 -36.53 35.30
C GLU A 8 -33.07 -35.37 34.75
N ASP A 9 -34.32 -35.24 35.21
CA ASP A 9 -35.22 -34.10 34.93
C ASP A 9 -34.74 -32.77 35.57
N ARG A 10 -33.43 -32.62 35.78
CA ARG A 10 -32.77 -31.46 36.36
C ARG A 10 -31.77 -30.91 35.37
N ALA A 11 -31.94 -29.63 35.05
CA ALA A 11 -30.90 -28.87 34.39
C ALA A 11 -29.63 -28.89 35.28
N VAL A 12 -28.55 -29.45 34.76
CA VAL A 12 -27.24 -29.47 35.42
C VAL A 12 -26.63 -28.08 35.25
N VAL A 13 -27.05 -27.14 36.10
CA VAL A 13 -26.57 -25.75 36.13
C VAL A 13 -25.14 -25.70 36.71
N ARG A 14 -24.17 -26.22 35.94
CA ARG A 14 -22.76 -25.96 36.18
C ARG A 14 -22.50 -24.48 35.99
N LYS A 15 -21.68 -23.88 36.86
CA LYS A 15 -21.02 -22.60 36.52
C LYS A 15 -20.09 -22.88 35.35
N PHE A 16 -20.34 -22.23 34.21
CA PHE A 16 -19.49 -22.35 33.02
C PHE A 16 -18.04 -21.95 33.34
N PRO A 17 -17.03 -22.55 32.68
CA PRO A 17 -15.63 -22.24 32.93
C PRO A 17 -15.30 -20.79 32.56
N LYS A 18 -14.24 -20.25 33.17
CA LYS A 18 -13.72 -18.93 32.77
C LYS A 18 -13.33 -18.97 31.29
N GLY A 19 -13.85 -18.01 30.51
CA GLY A 19 -13.64 -17.94 29.05
C GLY A 19 -14.78 -18.51 28.20
N PHE A 20 -15.80 -19.14 28.80
CA PHE A 20 -16.96 -19.62 28.06
C PHE A 20 -17.78 -18.47 27.44
N ILE A 21 -18.16 -18.62 26.16
CA ILE A 21 -18.98 -17.64 25.42
C ILE A 21 -20.43 -17.62 25.97
N HIS A 22 -20.76 -16.52 26.65
CA HIS A 22 -22.07 -16.29 27.27
C HIS A 22 -22.70 -14.96 26.78
N ASP A 23 -21.90 -14.15 26.11
CA ASP A 23 -22.18 -12.86 25.46
C ASP A 23 -22.59 -12.99 23.99
N ARG A 24 -22.38 -14.16 23.37
CA ARG A 24 -22.56 -14.38 21.91
C ARG A 24 -23.63 -15.41 21.59
N LEU A 25 -24.31 -15.19 20.47
CA LEU A 25 -25.22 -16.17 19.88
C LEU A 25 -24.42 -17.33 19.25
N ILE A 26 -24.52 -18.50 19.88
CA ILE A 26 -24.02 -19.78 19.34
C ILE A 26 -25.06 -20.29 18.34
N ARG A 27 -24.63 -20.56 17.10
CA ARG A 27 -25.52 -20.99 16.01
C ARG A 27 -25.51 -22.50 15.80
N ILE A 28 -24.34 -23.13 15.93
CA ILE A 28 -24.18 -24.58 15.84
C ILE A 28 -23.25 -25.06 16.96
N VAL A 29 -23.60 -26.20 17.57
CA VAL A 29 -22.69 -27.03 18.36
C VAL A 29 -22.53 -28.36 17.61
N TYR A 30 -21.31 -28.84 17.47
CA TYR A 30 -20.98 -30.06 16.75
C TYR A 30 -20.01 -30.92 17.56
N GLU A 31 -20.21 -32.23 17.54
CA GLU A 31 -19.33 -33.22 18.16
C GLU A 31 -18.59 -34.00 17.07
N ASP A 32 -17.28 -34.17 17.23
CA ASP A 32 -16.45 -34.97 16.31
C ASP A 32 -16.25 -36.42 16.81
N SER A 33 -15.67 -37.26 15.95
CA SER A 33 -15.31 -38.66 16.22
C SER A 33 -14.34 -38.88 17.39
N ARG A 34 -13.78 -37.81 17.98
CA ARG A 34 -12.90 -37.84 19.16
C ARG A 34 -13.58 -37.27 20.40
N HIS A 35 -14.89 -37.03 20.34
CA HIS A 35 -15.69 -36.41 21.39
C HIS A 35 -15.23 -34.99 21.77
N GLN A 36 -14.67 -34.26 20.79
CA GLN A 36 -14.39 -32.83 20.91
C GLN A 36 -15.61 -32.04 20.43
N LEU A 37 -16.09 -31.13 21.29
CA LEU A 37 -17.19 -30.22 20.96
C LEU A 37 -16.66 -28.95 20.30
N TYR A 38 -17.31 -28.53 19.22
CA TYR A 38 -17.03 -27.33 18.45
C TYR A 38 -18.23 -26.38 18.49
N PHE A 39 -17.98 -25.13 18.84
CA PHE A 39 -19.01 -24.09 18.97
C PHE A 39 -18.79 -23.03 17.90
N LEU A 40 -19.77 -22.88 17.01
CA LEU A 40 -19.78 -21.89 15.96
C LEU A 40 -20.68 -20.72 16.42
N PRO A 41 -20.13 -19.56 16.79
CA PRO A 41 -20.92 -18.35 16.96
C PRO A 41 -21.41 -17.85 15.59
N ASP A 42 -22.47 -17.04 15.57
CA ASP A 42 -22.91 -16.39 14.32
C ASP A 42 -21.87 -15.40 13.77
N LYS A 43 -20.99 -14.87 14.64
CA LYS A 43 -19.86 -13.99 14.29
C LYS A 43 -18.62 -14.26 15.13
N GLY A 44 -17.45 -14.29 14.49
CA GLY A 44 -16.13 -14.44 15.09
C GLY A 44 -15.65 -15.90 15.18
N HIS A 45 -14.58 -16.09 15.98
CA HIS A 45 -13.76 -17.30 16.03
C HIS A 45 -14.53 -18.60 16.32
N LEU A 46 -13.96 -19.70 15.82
CA LEU A 46 -14.33 -21.06 16.23
C LEU A 46 -13.84 -21.34 17.65
N PHE A 47 -14.70 -21.91 18.50
CA PHE A 47 -14.29 -22.37 19.83
C PHE A 47 -14.35 -23.90 19.91
N ARG A 48 -13.47 -24.51 20.70
CA ARG A 48 -13.48 -25.95 21.00
C ARG A 48 -13.54 -26.20 22.51
N SER A 49 -14.18 -27.28 22.92
CA SER A 49 -14.25 -27.72 24.31
C SER A 49 -14.37 -29.25 24.39
N ASP A 50 -14.02 -29.82 25.54
CA ASP A 50 -14.18 -31.24 25.81
C ASP A 50 -15.61 -31.57 26.26
N LEU A 51 -16.03 -32.85 26.24
CA LEU A 51 -17.37 -33.25 26.72
C LEU A 51 -17.68 -32.82 28.16
N SER A 52 -16.68 -32.65 29.04
CA SER A 52 -16.96 -32.20 30.42
C SER A 52 -17.26 -30.69 30.51
N LEU A 53 -17.00 -29.95 29.43
CA LEU A 53 -17.10 -28.49 29.32
C LEU A 53 -16.30 -27.75 30.40
N MET A 54 -15.12 -28.30 30.73
CA MET A 54 -14.19 -27.73 31.71
C MET A 54 -12.99 -27.06 31.05
N HIS A 55 -12.57 -27.53 29.87
CA HIS A 55 -11.52 -26.92 29.07
C HIS A 55 -12.13 -26.28 27.83
N PHE A 56 -12.09 -24.96 27.73
CA PHE A 56 -12.72 -24.19 26.65
C PHE A 56 -11.68 -23.27 26.01
N GLU A 57 -11.48 -23.41 24.69
CA GLU A 57 -10.39 -22.77 23.96
C GLU A 57 -10.92 -22.08 22.68
N GLU A 58 -10.44 -20.86 22.45
CA GLU A 58 -10.72 -20.06 21.26
C GLU A 58 -9.64 -20.33 20.20
N VAL A 59 -10.04 -20.90 19.05
CA VAL A 59 -9.10 -21.29 18.00
C VAL A 59 -8.74 -20.06 17.18
N LYS A 60 -7.61 -19.41 17.54
CA LYS A 60 -7.14 -18.13 16.98
C LYS A 60 -6.13 -18.30 15.86
N ARG A 61 -5.93 -17.22 15.08
CA ARG A 61 -5.00 -17.10 13.94
C ARG A 61 -5.36 -18.10 12.84
N THR A 62 -6.65 -18.17 12.52
CA THR A 62 -7.21 -19.09 11.52
C THR A 62 -7.63 -18.33 10.26
N PRO A 63 -7.65 -18.98 9.07
CA PRO A 63 -8.19 -18.39 7.85
C PRO A 63 -9.70 -18.06 7.87
N ILE A 64 -10.39 -18.37 8.98
CA ILE A 64 -11.83 -18.17 9.19
C ILE A 64 -12.16 -17.15 10.29
N ASP A 65 -11.16 -16.53 10.93
CA ASP A 65 -11.34 -15.65 12.10
C ASP A 65 -12.32 -14.48 11.85
N ASP A 66 -12.28 -13.88 10.66
CA ASP A 66 -13.16 -12.77 10.23
C ASP A 66 -14.39 -13.21 9.42
N LYS A 67 -14.73 -14.50 9.40
CA LYS A 67 -15.78 -15.07 8.52
C LYS A 67 -16.98 -15.60 9.32
N ASN A 68 -18.19 -15.44 8.78
CA ASN A 68 -19.41 -15.93 9.42
C ASN A 68 -19.53 -17.44 9.16
N LEU A 69 -19.32 -18.25 10.19
CA LEU A 69 -19.35 -19.71 10.12
C LEU A 69 -20.79 -20.20 9.92
N GLN A 70 -21.04 -20.95 8.85
CA GLN A 70 -22.38 -21.40 8.46
C GLN A 70 -22.66 -22.86 8.85
N PHE A 71 -21.65 -23.73 8.75
CA PHE A 71 -21.74 -25.12 9.20
C PHE A 71 -20.35 -25.71 9.51
N ILE A 72 -20.35 -26.86 10.19
CA ILE A 72 -19.20 -27.73 10.37
C ILE A 72 -19.64 -29.20 10.21
N ILE A 73 -18.79 -30.05 9.62
CA ILE A 73 -18.99 -31.52 9.54
C ILE A 73 -17.66 -32.26 9.38
N GLU A 74 -17.56 -33.47 9.90
CA GLU A 74 -16.37 -34.33 9.79
C GLU A 74 -16.47 -35.35 8.65
N ASP A 75 -15.40 -35.51 7.86
CA ASP A 75 -15.31 -36.54 6.82
C ASP A 75 -14.90 -37.94 7.35
N ASN A 76 -14.59 -38.88 6.46
CA ASN A 76 -14.15 -40.24 6.84
C ASN A 76 -12.64 -40.35 7.17
N GLU A 77 -11.85 -39.29 6.95
CA GLU A 77 -10.44 -39.21 7.40
C GLU A 77 -10.31 -38.46 8.74
N GLY A 78 -11.41 -37.92 9.29
CA GLY A 78 -11.42 -37.17 10.53
C GLY A 78 -11.02 -35.69 10.38
N TRP A 79 -11.10 -35.12 9.18
CA TRP A 79 -10.93 -33.68 8.97
C TRP A 79 -12.28 -32.96 9.11
N LEU A 80 -12.23 -31.74 9.63
CA LEU A 80 -13.41 -30.88 9.79
C LEU A 80 -13.57 -29.96 8.58
N TRP A 81 -14.71 -30.06 7.89
CA TRP A 81 -15.15 -29.18 6.82
C TRP A 81 -16.01 -28.07 7.41
N ILE A 82 -15.61 -26.81 7.22
CA ILE A 82 -16.25 -25.62 7.77
C ILE A 82 -16.69 -24.74 6.60
N GLY A 83 -18.00 -24.61 6.42
CA GLY A 83 -18.60 -23.72 5.44
C GLY A 83 -18.73 -22.32 6.01
N THR A 84 -18.38 -21.30 5.21
CA THR A 84 -18.49 -19.89 5.61
C THR A 84 -19.22 -19.07 4.55
N ASN A 85 -19.54 -17.82 4.85
CA ASN A 85 -20.01 -16.86 3.85
C ASN A 85 -18.95 -16.47 2.81
N ASN A 86 -17.67 -16.86 2.97
CA ASN A 86 -16.60 -16.65 2.00
C ASN A 86 -15.57 -17.81 1.99
N GLY A 87 -15.99 -18.93 1.38
CA GLY A 87 -15.18 -20.11 1.11
C GLY A 87 -15.52 -21.33 1.98
N LEU A 88 -15.03 -22.49 1.54
CA LEU A 88 -15.12 -23.77 2.25
C LEU A 88 -13.73 -24.14 2.78
N TYR A 89 -13.62 -24.46 4.06
CA TYR A 89 -12.34 -24.73 4.72
C TYR A 89 -12.28 -26.18 5.20
N ARG A 90 -11.13 -26.85 5.09
CA ARG A 90 -10.89 -28.20 5.64
C ARG A 90 -9.72 -28.13 6.63
N TYR A 91 -9.91 -28.67 7.83
CA TYR A 91 -9.03 -28.50 8.98
C TYR A 91 -8.63 -29.84 9.62
N ASP A 92 -7.32 -30.13 9.65
CA ASP A 92 -6.72 -31.30 10.31
C ASP A 92 -6.47 -31.02 11.81
N LYS A 93 -7.52 -30.57 12.52
CA LYS A 93 -7.66 -30.45 13.98
C LYS A 93 -6.46 -29.88 14.77
N GLY A 94 -5.60 -29.09 14.12
CA GLY A 94 -4.41 -28.47 14.71
C GLY A 94 -3.21 -28.35 13.76
N LYS A 95 -3.10 -29.18 12.72
CA LYS A 95 -1.88 -29.26 11.88
C LYS A 95 -1.93 -28.45 10.59
N LYS A 96 -3.07 -28.46 9.89
CA LYS A 96 -3.20 -27.83 8.57
C LYS A 96 -4.60 -27.27 8.34
N TRP A 97 -4.65 -26.10 7.72
CA TRP A 97 -5.84 -25.54 7.08
C TRP A 97 -5.70 -25.66 5.57
N MET A 98 -6.81 -25.90 4.88
CA MET A 98 -6.95 -25.79 3.44
C MET A 98 -8.21 -24.97 3.15
N SER A 99 -8.16 -24.10 2.13
CA SER A 99 -9.28 -23.22 1.78
C SER A 99 -9.64 -23.40 0.31
N PHE A 100 -10.86 -23.85 0.04
CA PHE A 100 -11.38 -24.08 -1.29
C PHE A 100 -12.26 -22.91 -1.73
N GLY A 101 -12.02 -22.43 -2.96
CA GLY A 101 -12.78 -21.37 -3.62
C GLY A 101 -13.28 -21.81 -4.99
N VAL A 102 -13.72 -20.85 -5.81
CA VAL A 102 -14.17 -21.10 -7.19
C VAL A 102 -13.05 -21.71 -8.04
N VAL A 103 -11.79 -21.37 -7.77
CA VAL A 103 -10.60 -21.96 -8.41
C VAL A 103 -10.44 -23.47 -8.21
N ASP A 104 -11.03 -24.04 -7.14
CA ASP A 104 -11.01 -25.47 -6.84
C ASP A 104 -12.23 -26.22 -7.43
N GLY A 105 -13.07 -25.53 -8.21
CA GLY A 105 -14.29 -26.08 -8.80
C GLY A 105 -15.56 -25.92 -7.97
N LEU A 106 -15.56 -25.05 -6.94
CA LEU A 106 -16.80 -24.66 -6.26
C LEU A 106 -17.64 -23.72 -7.16
N PRO A 107 -18.97 -23.86 -7.21
CA PRO A 107 -19.82 -22.94 -7.97
C PRO A 107 -19.83 -21.52 -7.36
N THR A 108 -19.70 -21.41 -6.03
CA THR A 108 -19.68 -20.14 -5.31
C THR A 108 -18.92 -20.26 -3.99
N SER A 109 -18.37 -19.15 -3.52
CA SER A 109 -17.79 -19.03 -2.18
C SER A 109 -18.84 -18.87 -1.07
N ILE A 110 -20.12 -18.62 -1.40
CA ILE A 110 -21.16 -18.32 -0.41
C ILE A 110 -21.91 -19.60 -0.04
N PHE A 111 -21.56 -20.18 1.11
CA PHE A 111 -22.32 -21.28 1.71
C PHE A 111 -23.50 -20.76 2.52
N LEU A 112 -24.55 -21.58 2.62
CA LEU A 112 -25.73 -21.31 3.43
C LEU A 112 -25.63 -22.06 4.76
N GLY A 113 -26.30 -21.55 5.79
CA GLY A 113 -26.42 -22.21 7.10
C GLY A 113 -27.34 -23.43 7.13
N CYS A 114 -27.34 -24.21 6.06
CA CYS A 114 -28.00 -25.51 5.98
C CYS A 114 -27.09 -26.57 6.58
N VAL A 115 -27.63 -27.47 7.41
CA VAL A 115 -26.83 -28.56 7.99
C VAL A 115 -26.39 -29.51 6.86
N PRO A 116 -25.08 -29.68 6.61
CA PRO A 116 -24.56 -30.56 5.57
C PRO A 116 -24.90 -32.02 5.88
N ARG A 117 -24.94 -32.85 4.83
CA ARG A 117 -25.24 -34.29 4.96
C ARG A 117 -24.07 -35.12 4.48
N LYS A 118 -23.84 -36.23 5.19
CA LYS A 118 -22.82 -37.23 4.93
C LYS A 118 -23.51 -38.55 4.65
N GLU A 119 -23.21 -39.15 3.50
CA GLU A 119 -23.67 -40.49 3.14
C GLU A 119 -22.70 -41.56 3.66
N GLU A 120 -23.17 -42.80 3.77
CA GLU A 120 -22.39 -43.97 4.21
C GLU A 120 -21.16 -44.21 3.31
N ASN A 121 -21.29 -43.92 2.02
CA ASN A 121 -20.21 -43.96 1.02
C ASN A 121 -19.15 -42.84 1.18
N GLY A 122 -19.33 -41.91 2.12
CA GLY A 122 -18.40 -40.80 2.37
C GLY A 122 -18.57 -39.58 1.45
N ILE A 123 -19.64 -39.50 0.66
CA ILE A 123 -20.02 -38.25 -0.04
C ILE A 123 -20.52 -37.23 0.99
N LEU A 124 -20.02 -35.99 0.89
CA LEU A 124 -20.50 -34.84 1.65
C LEU A 124 -21.31 -33.91 0.73
N TRP A 125 -22.51 -33.52 1.17
CA TRP A 125 -23.41 -32.58 0.51
C TRP A 125 -23.50 -31.27 1.30
N PHE A 126 -23.39 -30.15 0.60
CA PHE A 126 -23.35 -28.80 1.16
C PHE A 126 -24.33 -27.86 0.46
N GLY A 127 -25.05 -27.04 1.22
CA GLY A 127 -25.91 -25.98 0.68
C GLY A 127 -25.13 -24.70 0.36
N SER A 128 -25.27 -24.17 -0.85
CA SER A 128 -24.66 -22.92 -1.31
C SER A 128 -25.71 -21.99 -1.94
N SER A 129 -25.38 -20.72 -2.14
CA SER A 129 -26.30 -19.75 -2.76
C SER A 129 -26.68 -20.08 -4.21
N GLN A 130 -25.93 -20.97 -4.88
CA GLN A 130 -26.20 -21.45 -6.24
C GLN A 130 -26.72 -22.89 -6.28
N GLY A 131 -27.20 -23.43 -5.15
CA GLY A 131 -27.73 -24.80 -5.05
C GLY A 131 -26.84 -25.73 -4.24
N VAL A 132 -26.96 -27.04 -4.47
CA VAL A 132 -26.29 -28.08 -3.67
C VAL A 132 -25.00 -28.54 -4.35
N PHE A 133 -23.89 -28.49 -3.61
CA PHE A 133 -22.58 -29.00 -4.04
C PHE A 133 -22.27 -30.31 -3.30
N CYS A 134 -21.63 -31.27 -3.99
CA CYS A 134 -21.12 -32.49 -3.35
C CYS A 134 -19.64 -32.73 -3.61
N THR A 135 -18.92 -33.21 -2.59
CA THR A 135 -17.54 -33.68 -2.73
C THR A 135 -17.37 -35.09 -2.21
N THR A 136 -16.30 -35.72 -2.65
CA THR A 136 -15.86 -37.05 -2.26
C THR A 136 -14.35 -37.03 -2.20
N HIS A 137 -13.77 -37.66 -1.19
CA HIS A 137 -12.33 -37.59 -0.96
C HIS A 137 -11.49 -38.04 -2.17
N GLU A 138 -11.93 -39.05 -2.92
CA GLU A 138 -11.25 -39.50 -4.14
C GLU A 138 -11.17 -38.43 -5.23
N LYS A 139 -12.19 -37.55 -5.34
CA LYS A 139 -12.17 -36.42 -6.27
C LYS A 139 -11.10 -35.40 -5.84
N MET A 140 -10.94 -35.17 -4.54
CA MET A 140 -9.91 -34.28 -3.98
C MET A 140 -8.49 -34.86 -4.14
N LYS A 141 -8.30 -36.17 -3.98
CA LYS A 141 -7.01 -36.85 -4.23
C LYS A 141 -6.65 -36.92 -5.73
N LYS A 142 -7.63 -36.89 -6.63
CA LYS A 142 -7.43 -36.73 -8.09
C LYS A 142 -7.12 -35.27 -8.49
N LYS A 143 -6.31 -34.57 -7.70
CA LYS A 143 -5.76 -33.25 -8.05
C LYS A 143 -4.91 -33.42 -9.31
N GLN A 144 -5.41 -32.92 -10.45
CA GLN A 144 -4.60 -32.88 -11.66
C GLN A 144 -3.37 -31.99 -11.40
N PRO A 145 -2.13 -32.47 -11.58
CA PRO A 145 -0.95 -31.66 -11.35
C PRO A 145 -0.92 -30.56 -12.41
N THR A 146 -1.17 -29.31 -12.01
CA THR A 146 -1.11 -28.18 -12.94
C THR A 146 0.34 -28.04 -13.43
N PRO A 147 0.61 -28.14 -14.75
CA PRO A 147 1.99 -28.12 -15.25
C PRO A 147 2.64 -26.73 -15.10
N TYR A 148 1.83 -25.68 -14.95
CA TYR A 148 2.28 -24.30 -14.77
C TYR A 148 2.60 -24.02 -13.29
N ARG A 149 3.82 -23.54 -13.03
CA ARG A 149 4.21 -22.91 -11.76
C ARG A 149 3.83 -21.42 -11.76
N VAL A 150 3.88 -20.79 -10.58
CA VAL A 150 3.82 -19.32 -10.48
C VAL A 150 5.09 -18.73 -11.11
N GLN A 151 4.94 -17.77 -12.02
CA GLN A 151 6.07 -17.04 -12.61
C GLN A 151 5.95 -15.55 -12.31
N VAL A 152 7.09 -14.89 -12.13
CA VAL A 152 7.15 -13.42 -12.15
C VAL A 152 6.92 -12.97 -13.58
N VAL A 153 5.93 -12.12 -13.79
CA VAL A 153 5.61 -11.52 -15.10
C VAL A 153 6.39 -10.23 -15.27
N GLU A 154 6.43 -9.42 -14.20
CA GLU A 154 6.95 -8.06 -14.24
C GLU A 154 7.38 -7.63 -12.83
N VAL A 155 8.41 -6.79 -12.76
CA VAL A 155 8.79 -6.08 -11.53
C VAL A 155 8.95 -4.60 -11.86
N CYS A 156 8.17 -3.75 -11.20
CA CYS A 156 8.11 -2.33 -11.47
C CYS A 156 8.50 -1.51 -10.24
N VAL A 157 9.38 -0.53 -10.43
CA VAL A 157 9.81 0.46 -9.44
C VAL A 157 9.10 1.78 -9.72
N ASP A 158 8.49 2.34 -8.68
CA ASP A 158 7.81 3.64 -8.62
C ASP A 158 6.73 3.82 -9.70
N ASN A 159 6.13 2.70 -10.12
CA ASN A 159 5.15 2.53 -11.20
C ASN A 159 5.64 2.92 -12.61
N ASN A 160 6.92 3.28 -12.78
CA ASN A 160 7.49 3.77 -14.05
C ASN A 160 8.66 2.94 -14.59
N THR A 161 9.42 2.24 -13.74
CA THR A 161 10.70 1.60 -14.13
C THR A 161 10.59 0.08 -14.05
N PHE A 162 10.57 -0.60 -15.20
CA PHE A 162 10.51 -2.06 -15.26
C PHE A 162 11.91 -2.68 -15.16
N LEU A 163 12.10 -3.61 -14.21
CA LEU A 163 13.39 -4.27 -13.97
C LEU A 163 13.51 -5.60 -14.76
N PRO A 164 14.66 -5.88 -15.40
CA PRO A 164 14.86 -7.13 -16.12
C PRO A 164 14.98 -8.32 -15.14
N VAL A 165 13.95 -9.18 -15.12
CA VAL A 165 13.87 -10.31 -14.20
C VAL A 165 14.69 -11.49 -14.75
N SER A 166 15.83 -11.80 -14.14
CA SER A 166 16.72 -12.86 -14.64
C SER A 166 16.33 -14.22 -14.07
N LEU A 167 15.87 -15.15 -14.91
CA LEU A 167 15.59 -16.53 -14.50
C LEU A 167 16.90 -17.33 -14.38
N THR A 168 17.34 -17.61 -13.16
CA THR A 168 18.47 -18.51 -12.90
C THR A 168 18.04 -19.96 -13.12
N GLY A 169 18.93 -20.83 -13.60
CA GLY A 169 18.66 -22.24 -13.93
C GLY A 169 18.22 -23.18 -12.80
N LYS A 170 17.81 -22.63 -11.64
CA LYS A 170 17.15 -23.32 -10.52
C LYS A 170 15.69 -22.88 -10.32
N ASN A 171 15.11 -22.13 -11.26
CA ASN A 171 13.84 -21.39 -11.12
C ASN A 171 13.89 -20.31 -10.01
N GLU A 172 15.08 -19.78 -9.73
CA GLU A 172 15.29 -18.62 -8.86
C GLU A 172 15.33 -17.35 -9.72
N TYR A 173 14.33 -16.48 -9.58
CA TYR A 173 14.34 -15.17 -10.24
C TYR A 173 15.26 -14.22 -9.47
N VAL A 174 16.25 -13.65 -10.13
CA VAL A 174 17.16 -12.65 -9.54
C VAL A 174 16.79 -11.26 -10.04
N VAL A 175 16.60 -10.33 -9.10
CA VAL A 175 16.28 -8.92 -9.36
C VAL A 175 17.22 -8.02 -8.56
N ASN A 176 17.97 -7.18 -9.25
CA ASN A 176 18.78 -6.14 -8.64
C ASN A 176 17.92 -4.86 -8.56
N ILE A 177 17.60 -4.42 -7.35
CA ILE A 177 16.71 -3.28 -7.13
C ILE A 177 17.55 -2.01 -6.95
N PRO A 178 17.24 -0.90 -7.66
CA PRO A 178 17.82 0.42 -7.40
C PRO A 178 17.26 1.03 -6.10
N SER A 179 17.40 2.35 -5.91
CA SER A 179 16.55 3.06 -4.95
C SER A 179 15.10 3.06 -5.46
N PHE A 180 14.13 2.99 -4.54
CA PHE A 180 12.70 3.00 -4.83
C PHE A 180 11.92 3.58 -3.63
N GLU A 181 10.72 4.12 -3.89
CA GLU A 181 9.68 4.40 -2.89
C GLU A 181 8.62 3.29 -2.85
N LYS A 182 8.35 2.64 -4.00
CA LYS A 182 7.43 1.51 -4.15
C LYS A 182 7.94 0.50 -5.18
N LEU A 183 8.36 -0.66 -4.72
CA LEU A 183 8.60 -1.84 -5.55
C LEU A 183 7.30 -2.63 -5.70
N THR A 184 6.88 -2.95 -6.91
CA THR A 184 5.69 -3.80 -7.17
C THR A 184 6.10 -5.04 -7.95
N ILE A 185 5.85 -6.22 -7.40
CA ILE A 185 6.16 -7.51 -8.03
C ILE A 185 4.86 -8.14 -8.52
N SER A 186 4.74 -8.31 -9.84
CA SER A 186 3.58 -8.87 -10.52
C SER A 186 3.86 -10.31 -10.98
N PHE A 187 2.97 -11.23 -10.66
CA PHE A 187 3.17 -12.66 -10.89
C PHE A 187 1.89 -13.35 -11.37
N SER A 188 2.04 -14.44 -12.13
CA SER A 188 0.92 -15.21 -12.66
C SER A 188 1.16 -16.70 -12.50
N GLY A 189 0.13 -17.42 -12.07
CA GLY A 189 0.08 -18.87 -12.13
C GLY A 189 -0.34 -19.44 -13.49
N PHE A 190 -0.49 -18.61 -14.53
CA PHE A 190 -1.08 -18.96 -15.84
C PHE A 190 -2.40 -19.73 -15.74
N SER A 191 -3.22 -19.35 -14.76
CA SER A 191 -4.60 -19.81 -14.66
C SER A 191 -5.49 -18.86 -15.46
N TYR A 192 -6.40 -19.41 -16.27
CA TYR A 192 -7.41 -18.63 -17.00
C TYR A 192 -8.67 -18.35 -16.17
N ILE A 193 -8.63 -18.64 -14.87
CA ILE A 193 -9.71 -18.35 -13.92
C ILE A 193 -9.60 -16.89 -13.47
N TYR A 194 -10.75 -16.21 -13.29
CA TYR A 194 -10.80 -14.78 -12.93
C TYR A 194 -9.91 -14.44 -11.72
N PRO A 195 -9.06 -13.39 -11.80
CA PRO A 195 -8.09 -13.06 -10.75
C PRO A 195 -8.68 -12.90 -9.35
N GLU A 196 -9.92 -12.42 -9.24
CA GLU A 196 -10.66 -12.24 -7.99
C GLU A 196 -10.82 -13.53 -7.15
N PHE A 197 -10.85 -14.70 -7.80
CA PHE A 197 -10.94 -15.99 -7.11
C PHE A 197 -9.58 -16.66 -6.88
N VAL A 198 -8.49 -16.10 -7.42
CA VAL A 198 -7.15 -16.67 -7.26
C VAL A 198 -6.59 -16.30 -5.90
N ALA A 199 -6.12 -17.30 -5.17
CA ALA A 199 -5.44 -17.15 -3.90
C ALA A 199 -3.98 -17.62 -4.01
N TYR A 200 -3.07 -16.79 -3.52
CA TYR A 200 -1.65 -17.07 -3.40
C TYR A 200 -1.22 -17.03 -1.94
N GLU A 201 -0.09 -17.67 -1.64
CA GLU A 201 0.58 -17.60 -0.36
C GLU A 201 2.03 -17.12 -0.60
N TYR A 202 2.49 -16.15 0.18
CA TYR A 202 3.83 -15.58 0.07
C TYR A 202 4.56 -15.53 1.41
N GLN A 203 5.88 -15.63 1.35
CA GLN A 203 6.80 -15.61 2.48
C GLN A 203 8.00 -14.74 2.12
N LEU A 204 8.31 -13.75 2.94
CA LEU A 204 9.50 -12.90 2.80
C LEU A 204 10.50 -13.26 3.90
N ASP A 205 11.73 -13.60 3.55
CA ASP A 205 12.88 -13.87 4.45
C ASP A 205 12.63 -14.96 5.51
N GLY A 206 11.76 -15.93 5.20
CA GLY A 206 11.38 -16.99 6.13
C GLY A 206 10.33 -16.60 7.17
N ASN A 207 9.81 -15.36 7.16
CA ASN A 207 8.63 -14.97 7.94
C ASN A 207 7.42 -15.86 7.59
N GLY A 208 6.44 -15.94 8.48
CA GLY A 208 5.25 -16.79 8.31
C GLY A 208 4.54 -16.58 6.97
N TRP A 209 4.00 -17.66 6.39
CA TRP A 209 3.27 -17.59 5.11
C TRP A 209 2.03 -16.72 5.25
N ASN A 210 2.01 -15.61 4.53
CA ASN A 210 0.89 -14.68 4.42
C ASN A 210 0.02 -15.05 3.21
N LYS A 211 -1.30 -14.89 3.33
CA LYS A 211 -2.24 -15.18 2.25
C LYS A 211 -2.59 -13.91 1.49
N LEU A 212 -2.69 -14.01 0.17
CA LEU A 212 -3.14 -12.96 -0.73
C LEU A 212 -4.33 -13.51 -1.54
N GLU A 213 -5.50 -12.90 -1.39
CA GLU A 213 -6.73 -13.28 -2.11
C GLU A 213 -7.10 -12.19 -3.13
N GLY A 214 -7.48 -12.59 -4.35
CA GLY A 214 -7.99 -11.68 -5.37
C GLY A 214 -6.96 -10.75 -6.03
N LYS A 215 -5.66 -10.98 -5.79
CA LYS A 215 -4.56 -10.13 -6.30
C LYS A 215 -3.39 -10.96 -6.82
N SER A 216 -2.74 -10.41 -7.85
CA SER A 216 -1.56 -10.97 -8.54
C SER A 216 -0.33 -10.05 -8.47
N GLU A 217 -0.38 -9.07 -7.56
CA GLU A 217 0.64 -8.04 -7.33
C GLU A 217 0.98 -7.95 -5.83
N LEU A 218 2.26 -7.74 -5.51
CA LEU A 218 2.74 -7.47 -4.16
C LEU A 218 3.55 -6.16 -4.14
N PRO A 219 3.02 -5.09 -3.54
CA PRO A 219 3.75 -3.84 -3.32
C PRO A 219 4.58 -3.90 -2.02
N PHE A 220 5.84 -3.49 -2.11
CA PHE A 220 6.78 -3.31 -1.01
C PHE A 220 7.22 -1.84 -0.98
N TYR A 221 7.10 -1.20 0.18
CA TYR A 221 7.44 0.22 0.38
C TYR A 221 8.76 0.40 1.16
N ASP A 222 9.02 -0.49 2.12
CA ASP A 222 10.32 -0.62 2.76
C ASP A 222 10.80 -2.07 2.67
N LEU A 223 12.09 -2.22 2.40
CA LEU A 223 12.83 -3.48 2.28
C LEU A 223 14.29 -3.15 2.58
N SER A 224 14.88 -3.73 3.62
CA SER A 224 16.20 -3.32 4.10
C SER A 224 17.32 -3.48 3.06
N SER A 225 18.44 -2.79 3.27
CA SER A 225 19.62 -2.92 2.42
C SER A 225 20.26 -4.30 2.60
N GLY A 226 20.19 -5.16 1.58
CA GLY A 226 20.72 -6.51 1.64
C GLY A 226 20.16 -7.45 0.57
N LYS A 227 20.26 -8.75 0.86
CA LYS A 227 19.64 -9.84 0.09
C LYS A 227 18.36 -10.28 0.79
N HIS A 228 17.24 -10.18 0.09
CA HIS A 228 15.93 -10.65 0.53
C HIS A 228 15.48 -11.85 -0.31
N GLU A 229 14.72 -12.78 0.29
CA GLU A 229 14.13 -13.92 -0.42
C GLU A 229 12.61 -13.92 -0.28
N LEU A 230 11.93 -13.60 -1.39
CA LEU A 230 10.48 -13.68 -1.50
C LEU A 230 10.09 -15.01 -2.17
N LYS A 231 9.42 -15.88 -1.43
CA LYS A 231 8.81 -17.12 -1.93
C LYS A 231 7.33 -16.89 -2.19
N ILE A 232 6.83 -17.31 -3.36
CA ILE A 232 5.40 -17.23 -3.73
C ILE A 232 4.93 -18.60 -4.21
N ARG A 233 3.74 -19.03 -3.80
CA ARG A 233 3.04 -20.23 -4.31
C ARG A 233 1.54 -19.97 -4.47
N ARG A 234 0.81 -20.85 -5.16
CA ARG A 234 -0.67 -20.85 -5.08
C ARG A 234 -1.12 -21.39 -3.73
N ALA A 235 -2.29 -20.92 -3.26
CA ALA A 235 -2.89 -21.45 -2.05
C ALA A 235 -3.13 -22.97 -2.15
N ASN A 236 -2.96 -23.69 -1.04
CA ASN A 236 -3.04 -25.15 -0.96
C ASN A 236 -2.03 -25.95 -1.83
N ASP A 237 -1.06 -25.32 -2.50
CA ASP A 237 -0.23 -25.97 -3.55
C ASP A 237 1.28 -25.83 -3.33
N ALA A 238 1.84 -26.71 -2.49
CA ALA A 238 3.23 -26.65 -2.05
C ALA A 238 4.27 -26.80 -3.18
N ASP A 239 3.93 -27.51 -4.26
CA ASP A 239 4.85 -27.79 -5.39
C ASP A 239 4.95 -26.62 -6.40
N SER A 240 4.08 -25.62 -6.24
CA SER A 240 4.02 -24.40 -7.06
C SER A 240 4.93 -23.26 -6.58
N VAL A 241 5.76 -23.51 -5.56
CA VAL A 241 6.69 -22.52 -4.99
C VAL A 241 7.71 -22.04 -6.03
N THR A 242 7.85 -20.71 -6.08
CA THR A 242 8.84 -19.97 -6.86
C THR A 242 9.58 -19.02 -5.91
N SER A 243 10.92 -19.05 -5.93
CA SER A 243 11.78 -18.13 -5.17
C SER A 243 12.19 -16.93 -6.03
N ILE A 244 12.15 -15.75 -5.43
CA ILE A 244 12.57 -14.48 -6.00
C ILE A 244 13.62 -13.89 -5.05
N VAL A 245 14.84 -13.76 -5.53
CA VAL A 245 15.97 -13.21 -4.79
C VAL A 245 16.13 -11.74 -5.17
N LEU A 246 15.89 -10.89 -4.18
CA LEU A 246 15.91 -9.43 -4.30
C LEU A 246 17.23 -8.91 -3.72
N TYR A 247 18.05 -8.27 -4.54
CA TYR A 247 19.29 -7.62 -4.09
C TYR A 247 19.13 -6.10 -4.08
N ARG A 248 19.04 -5.49 -2.90
CA ARG A 248 19.10 -4.03 -2.74
C ARG A 248 20.56 -3.62 -2.55
N HIS A 249 21.15 -2.98 -3.57
CA HIS A 249 22.51 -2.45 -3.47
C HIS A 249 22.55 -1.19 -2.59
N THR A 250 23.31 -1.25 -1.49
CA THR A 250 23.70 -0.05 -0.73
C THR A 250 24.44 0.93 -1.65
N VAL A 251 24.21 2.24 -1.48
CA VAL A 251 24.73 3.33 -2.33
C VAL A 251 26.25 3.56 -2.19
N TRP A 252 27.04 2.59 -2.64
CA TRP A 252 28.51 2.64 -2.61
C TRP A 252 29.09 3.77 -3.48
N LYS A 253 28.35 4.20 -4.51
CA LYS A 253 28.76 5.30 -5.42
C LYS A 253 29.00 6.64 -4.70
N GLY A 254 28.18 7.00 -3.70
CA GLY A 254 28.34 8.25 -2.96
C GLY A 254 29.60 8.29 -2.08
N TRP A 255 29.99 7.15 -1.52
CA TRP A 255 31.25 7.03 -0.79
C TRP A 255 32.48 7.11 -1.72
N MET A 256 32.34 6.64 -2.97
CA MET A 256 33.41 6.75 -3.97
C MET A 256 33.64 8.19 -4.45
N SER A 257 32.61 9.02 -4.61
CA SER A 257 32.78 10.44 -4.95
C SER A 257 33.45 11.22 -3.81
N VAL A 258 32.99 11.03 -2.56
CA VAL A 258 33.62 11.63 -1.37
C VAL A 258 35.09 11.21 -1.24
N PHE A 259 35.42 9.93 -1.49
CA PHE A 259 36.80 9.45 -1.47
C PHE A 259 37.66 10.10 -2.58
N ILE A 260 37.13 10.27 -3.79
CA ILE A 260 37.83 10.94 -4.89
C ILE A 260 38.11 12.42 -4.55
N VAL A 261 37.14 13.14 -3.99
CA VAL A 261 37.31 14.54 -3.55
C VAL A 261 38.38 14.64 -2.46
N LEU A 262 38.38 13.75 -1.47
CA LEU A 262 39.43 13.68 -0.43
C LEU A 262 40.83 13.42 -1.02
N VAL A 263 40.96 12.53 -2.00
CA VAL A 263 42.23 12.27 -2.69
C VAL A 263 42.71 13.50 -3.48
N ILE A 264 41.80 14.23 -4.14
CA ILE A 264 42.12 15.48 -4.85
C ILE A 264 42.61 16.56 -3.87
N LEU A 265 41.88 16.78 -2.77
CA LEU A 265 42.25 17.75 -1.73
C LEU A 265 43.60 17.41 -1.08
N PHE A 266 43.86 16.13 -0.79
CA PHE A 266 45.15 15.69 -0.24
C PHE A 266 46.30 15.86 -1.25
N GLY A 267 46.05 15.63 -2.54
CA GLY A 267 46.98 15.93 -3.63
C GLY A 267 47.32 17.41 -3.74
N ILE A 268 46.31 18.29 -3.71
CA ILE A 268 46.48 19.75 -3.71
C ILE A 268 47.31 20.20 -2.49
N TYR A 269 46.98 19.70 -1.29
CA TYR A 269 47.74 19.97 -0.08
C TYR A 269 49.20 19.53 -0.19
N GLY A 270 49.46 18.33 -0.74
CA GLY A 270 50.81 17.84 -1.01
C GLY A 270 51.61 18.74 -1.96
N VAL A 271 50.99 19.22 -3.05
CA VAL A 271 51.62 20.15 -4.01
C VAL A 271 51.91 21.51 -3.39
N ILE A 272 51.00 22.04 -2.57
CA ILE A 272 51.21 23.29 -1.82
C ILE A 272 52.38 23.14 -0.84
N HIS A 273 52.40 22.07 -0.05
CA HIS A 273 53.46 21.79 0.91
C HIS A 273 54.83 21.58 0.25
N TRP A 274 54.87 20.89 -0.89
CA TRP A 274 56.09 20.73 -1.70
C TRP A 274 56.60 22.07 -2.23
N ARG A 275 55.73 22.89 -2.84
CA ARG A 275 56.08 24.25 -3.30
C ARG A 275 56.55 25.15 -2.15
N MET A 276 55.96 25.04 -0.96
CA MET A 276 56.41 25.77 0.23
C MET A 276 57.80 25.32 0.71
N LYS A 277 58.11 24.02 0.65
CA LYS A 277 59.42 23.50 1.01
C LYS A 277 60.51 23.98 0.03
N SER A 278 60.30 23.81 -1.28
CA SER A 278 61.28 24.27 -2.28
C SER A 278 61.46 25.80 -2.29
N ARG A 279 60.43 26.58 -1.90
CA ARG A 279 60.56 28.04 -1.69
C ARG A 279 61.34 28.44 -0.44
N LYS A 280 61.53 27.54 0.54
CA LYS A 280 62.45 27.76 1.67
C LYS A 280 63.88 27.42 1.29
N GLU A 281 64.07 26.33 0.55
CA GLU A 281 65.39 25.90 0.05
C GLU A 281 65.97 26.92 -0.97
N GLY A 282 65.14 27.43 -1.90
CA GLY A 282 65.54 28.43 -2.88
C GLY A 282 65.72 29.87 -2.36
N LYS A 283 65.55 30.15 -1.06
CA LYS A 283 65.72 31.50 -0.47
C LYS A 283 67.02 31.70 0.33
N ALA A 284 67.90 30.69 0.35
CA ALA A 284 69.21 30.78 1.01
C ALA A 284 70.34 31.35 0.10
N GLN A 285 70.07 31.58 -1.19
CA GLN A 285 71.06 32.04 -2.18
C GLN A 285 70.48 33.10 -3.13
N SER A 286 70.24 34.32 -2.62
CA SER A 286 70.15 35.60 -3.37
C SER A 286 69.60 36.72 -2.49
N VAL A 287 70.48 37.40 -1.76
CA VAL A 287 70.15 38.67 -1.06
C VAL A 287 71.29 39.65 -1.29
N GLU A 288 71.38 40.15 -2.52
CA GLU A 288 72.22 41.30 -2.86
C GLU A 288 71.52 42.09 -3.99
N GLU A 289 71.51 43.42 -3.83
CA GLU A 289 71.06 44.46 -4.77
C GLU A 289 69.59 44.55 -5.24
N THR A 290 69.10 45.79 -5.22
CA THR A 290 67.88 46.37 -5.83
C THR A 290 68.03 47.91 -5.75
N PRO A 291 67.23 48.72 -6.46
CA PRO A 291 66.62 48.58 -7.80
C PRO A 291 66.87 49.83 -8.68
N LEU A 292 66.42 49.89 -9.96
CA LEU A 292 65.89 51.12 -10.60
C LEU A 292 65.31 50.93 -12.03
N LYS A 293 64.16 51.58 -12.32
CA LYS A 293 63.68 52.07 -13.66
C LYS A 293 63.38 51.02 -14.76
N LEU A 294 62.54 51.27 -15.79
CA LEU A 294 61.49 52.29 -16.08
C LEU A 294 60.60 51.76 -17.24
N ALA A 295 59.29 52.08 -17.25
CA ALA A 295 58.42 52.21 -18.45
C ALA A 295 58.27 50.97 -19.38
N GLU A 296 57.31 50.86 -20.32
CA GLU A 296 55.93 51.37 -20.48
C GLU A 296 55.21 50.45 -21.51
N SER A 297 53.88 50.58 -21.64
CA SER A 297 53.03 50.02 -22.72
C SER A 297 52.84 48.48 -22.78
N SER A 298 51.73 47.91 -23.30
CA SER A 298 50.33 48.38 -23.43
C SER A 298 49.43 47.25 -24.00
N VAL A 299 48.20 47.10 -23.49
CA VAL A 299 46.91 46.85 -24.23
C VAL A 299 46.82 45.58 -25.13
N GLU A 300 45.78 44.73 -25.07
CA GLU A 300 44.57 44.67 -24.20
C GLU A 300 44.43 43.27 -23.53
N GLU A 301 43.41 42.38 -23.62
CA GLU A 301 42.09 42.31 -24.27
C GLU A 301 41.17 41.33 -23.47
N LEU A 302 39.99 40.97 -23.99
CA LEU A 302 38.99 40.08 -23.35
C LEU A 302 38.91 38.74 -24.15
N HIS A 303 38.12 37.69 -23.84
CA HIS A 303 37.09 37.42 -22.81
C HIS A 303 37.18 35.90 -22.42
N THR A 304 36.22 35.06 -21.98
CA THR A 304 34.75 35.07 -21.76
C THR A 304 34.38 33.87 -20.83
N ARG A 305 33.35 34.02 -19.98
CA ARG A 305 32.34 32.99 -19.53
C ARG A 305 32.79 31.76 -18.70
N GLU A 306 32.28 31.58 -17.47
CA GLU A 306 30.98 30.95 -17.01
C GLU A 306 31.01 29.40 -17.13
N GLU A 307 30.57 28.56 -16.18
CA GLU A 307 30.20 28.67 -14.73
C GLU A 307 30.51 27.27 -14.07
N GLU A 308 29.98 26.68 -12.98
CA GLU A 308 28.83 26.88 -12.07
C GLU A 308 29.09 26.15 -10.70
N SER A 309 28.28 26.43 -9.66
CA SER A 309 27.89 25.62 -8.46
C SER A 309 28.85 24.66 -7.69
N GLU A 310 28.77 24.72 -6.34
CA GLU A 310 28.69 23.51 -5.46
C GLU A 310 27.82 23.85 -4.21
N GLN A 311 27.40 22.85 -3.40
CA GLN A 311 26.21 22.93 -2.52
C GLN A 311 26.47 22.73 -1.00
N GLU A 312 25.37 22.75 -0.22
CA GLU A 312 25.17 22.17 1.14
C GLU A 312 25.63 23.02 2.37
N GLU A 313 25.01 22.91 3.58
CA GLU A 313 24.07 21.90 4.10
C GLU A 313 23.07 22.41 5.18
N ASN A 314 21.90 21.75 5.25
CA ASN A 314 21.02 21.44 6.40
C ASN A 314 20.42 22.45 7.44
N MET A 315 19.09 22.34 7.58
CA MET A 315 18.26 22.37 8.82
C MET A 315 18.41 23.51 9.85
N GLN A 316 17.51 24.51 9.76
CA GLN A 316 16.35 24.67 10.66
C GLN A 316 15.39 25.74 10.08
N GLU A 317 14.39 26.18 10.87
CA GLU A 317 13.46 27.30 10.59
C GLU A 317 12.35 27.04 9.56
N ASP A 318 11.23 26.49 10.07
CA ASP A 318 9.90 26.96 9.66
C ASP A 318 9.76 28.48 9.94
N GLU A 319 8.89 29.16 9.19
CA GLU A 319 8.43 30.55 9.43
C GLU A 319 9.32 31.77 9.03
N ASP A 320 10.22 31.74 8.01
CA ASP A 320 10.59 33.01 7.31
C ASP A 320 11.16 32.96 5.84
N LEU A 321 10.73 32.02 4.99
CA LEU A 321 11.31 31.82 3.64
C LEU A 321 10.36 32.14 2.45
N SER A 322 9.85 33.38 2.38
CA SER A 322 8.91 33.82 1.33
C SER A 322 9.49 34.75 0.23
N SER A 323 10.59 35.45 0.50
CA SER A 323 10.99 36.66 -0.26
C SER A 323 11.85 36.40 -1.51
N ASP A 324 12.81 35.47 -1.45
CA ASP A 324 13.88 35.41 -2.47
C ASP A 324 13.51 34.66 -3.77
N LYS A 325 12.45 33.83 -3.72
CA LYS A 325 12.10 32.89 -4.82
C LYS A 325 11.57 33.57 -6.09
N TYR A 326 11.25 34.86 -6.02
CA TYR A 326 10.59 35.62 -7.10
C TYR A 326 11.36 36.84 -7.58
N LYS A 327 12.67 36.92 -7.29
CA LYS A 327 13.58 38.06 -7.57
C LYS A 327 13.54 38.63 -9.01
N TYR A 328 13.12 37.83 -9.99
CA TYR A 328 13.01 38.19 -11.41
C TYR A 328 11.57 38.36 -11.92
N CYS A 329 10.54 38.14 -11.09
CA CYS A 329 9.13 38.20 -11.50
C CYS A 329 8.52 39.56 -11.16
N ARG A 330 8.77 40.58 -11.99
CA ARG A 330 8.03 41.85 -11.94
C ARG A 330 6.74 41.73 -12.76
N MET A 331 5.64 41.46 -12.08
CA MET A 331 4.28 41.71 -12.59
C MET A 331 3.74 42.98 -11.92
N SER A 332 2.87 43.74 -12.59
CA SER A 332 2.15 44.84 -11.93
C SER A 332 0.94 44.30 -11.16
N GLU A 333 0.45 45.07 -10.19
CA GLU A 333 -0.80 44.73 -9.48
C GLU A 333 -2.01 44.66 -10.44
N GLU A 334 -1.97 45.41 -11.55
CA GLU A 334 -3.00 45.35 -12.59
C GLU A 334 -2.92 44.08 -13.42
N ASP A 335 -1.71 43.60 -13.76
CA ASP A 335 -1.51 42.29 -14.39
C ASP A 335 -2.01 41.16 -13.47
N CYS A 336 -1.72 41.24 -12.17
CA CYS A 336 -2.17 40.26 -11.18
C CYS A 336 -3.70 40.25 -11.03
N ARG A 337 -4.35 41.42 -10.96
CA ARG A 337 -5.82 41.52 -10.92
C ARG A 337 -6.44 40.91 -12.19
N LEU A 338 -5.97 41.30 -13.37
CA LEU A 338 -6.49 40.80 -14.65
C LEU A 338 -6.29 39.28 -14.79
N LEU A 339 -5.14 38.76 -14.34
CA LEU A 339 -4.87 37.31 -14.35
C LEU A 339 -5.78 36.54 -13.37
N SER A 340 -6.14 37.14 -12.23
CA SER A 340 -7.12 36.56 -11.30
C SER A 340 -8.51 36.50 -11.94
N GLU A 341 -8.99 37.58 -12.54
CA GLU A 341 -10.29 37.63 -13.23
C GLU A 341 -10.37 36.59 -14.38
N GLN A 342 -9.29 36.45 -15.16
CA GLN A 342 -9.17 35.42 -16.20
C GLN A 342 -9.17 33.99 -15.63
N LEU A 343 -8.47 33.77 -14.51
CA LEU A 343 -8.42 32.48 -13.83
C LEU A 343 -9.79 32.09 -13.26
N ASP A 344 -10.52 33.03 -12.64
CA ASP A 344 -11.86 32.81 -12.11
C ASP A 344 -12.87 32.50 -13.23
N SER A 345 -12.82 33.20 -14.37
CA SER A 345 -13.69 32.89 -15.52
C SER A 345 -13.38 31.49 -16.06
N LEU A 346 -12.09 31.17 -16.27
CA LEU A 346 -11.63 29.86 -16.74
C LEU A 346 -12.08 28.71 -15.82
N MET A 347 -11.94 28.90 -14.50
CA MET A 347 -12.32 27.92 -13.48
C MET A 347 -13.83 27.67 -13.45
N ASN A 348 -14.65 28.72 -13.61
CA ASN A 348 -16.09 28.61 -13.64
C ASN A 348 -16.63 28.02 -14.95
N GLU A 349 -16.12 28.46 -16.11
CA GLU A 349 -16.56 28.01 -17.43
C GLU A 349 -16.18 26.54 -17.69
N LYS A 350 -14.89 26.20 -17.58
CA LYS A 350 -14.38 24.86 -17.90
C LYS A 350 -14.46 23.89 -16.72
N ARG A 351 -14.86 24.37 -15.53
CA ARG A 351 -15.06 23.58 -14.29
C ARG A 351 -13.86 22.72 -13.91
N LEU A 352 -12.64 23.23 -14.16
CA LEU A 352 -11.39 22.47 -14.08
C LEU A 352 -11.12 21.85 -12.70
N TYR A 353 -11.65 22.47 -11.64
CA TYR A 353 -11.63 21.95 -10.27
C TYR A 353 -12.19 20.52 -10.13
N MET A 354 -13.10 20.09 -11.01
CA MET A 354 -13.65 18.73 -11.02
C MET A 354 -12.61 17.66 -11.36
N ASN A 355 -11.52 18.01 -12.05
CA ASN A 355 -10.43 17.07 -12.32
C ASN A 355 -9.63 16.81 -11.02
N PRO A 356 -9.61 15.59 -10.46
CA PRO A 356 -8.83 15.28 -9.26
C PRO A 356 -7.32 15.39 -9.46
N LYS A 357 -6.83 15.28 -10.71
CA LYS A 357 -5.39 15.29 -11.06
C LYS A 357 -4.88 16.65 -11.54
N LEU A 358 -5.69 17.71 -11.46
CA LEU A 358 -5.34 19.06 -11.94
C LEU A 358 -4.04 19.57 -11.30
N LYS A 359 -3.11 20.04 -12.14
CA LYS A 359 -1.85 20.68 -11.75
C LYS A 359 -1.83 22.15 -12.19
N ILE A 360 -0.94 22.93 -11.57
CA ILE A 360 -0.68 24.32 -11.96
C ILE A 360 -0.16 24.45 -13.41
N ALA A 361 0.50 23.42 -13.94
CA ALA A 361 0.91 23.36 -15.35
C ALA A 361 -0.27 23.30 -16.32
N ASP A 362 -1.36 22.63 -15.95
CA ASP A 362 -2.56 22.49 -16.77
C ASP A 362 -3.30 23.84 -16.88
N LEU A 363 -3.30 24.63 -15.80
CA LEU A 363 -3.77 26.03 -15.80
C LEU A 363 -2.84 26.95 -16.60
N ALA A 364 -1.53 26.77 -16.48
CA ALA A 364 -0.52 27.52 -17.21
C ALA A 364 -0.70 27.35 -18.73
N GLU A 365 -0.91 26.11 -19.20
CA GLU A 365 -1.23 25.80 -20.59
C GLU A 365 -2.59 26.41 -20.99
N ALA A 366 -3.63 26.26 -20.18
CA ALA A 366 -4.98 26.75 -20.46
C ALA A 366 -5.14 28.28 -20.46
N LEU A 367 -4.20 29.02 -19.85
CA LEU A 367 -4.06 30.48 -19.89
C LEU A 367 -2.94 30.96 -20.84
N HIS A 368 -2.22 30.04 -21.48
CA HIS A 368 -1.03 30.31 -22.32
C HIS A 368 0.07 31.15 -21.62
N ILE A 369 0.26 30.94 -20.31
CA ILE A 369 1.14 31.73 -19.44
C ILE A 369 2.12 30.79 -18.67
N PRO A 370 3.41 31.13 -18.52
CA PRO A 370 4.37 30.28 -17.80
C PRO A 370 3.98 30.01 -16.34
N SER A 371 4.10 28.75 -15.89
CA SER A 371 3.65 28.29 -14.57
C SER A 371 4.23 29.07 -13.39
N TYR A 372 5.43 29.65 -13.52
CA TYR A 372 6.03 30.46 -12.45
C TYR A 372 5.24 31.76 -12.18
N LYS A 373 4.53 32.32 -13.17
CA LYS A 373 3.67 33.49 -12.98
C LYS A 373 2.40 33.15 -12.19
N LEU A 374 1.84 31.96 -12.39
CA LEU A 374 0.74 31.47 -11.54
C LEU A 374 1.23 31.15 -10.13
N SER A 375 2.43 30.57 -9.95
CA SER A 375 3.02 30.39 -8.62
C SER A 375 3.21 31.72 -7.88
N TYR A 376 3.65 32.76 -8.59
CA TYR A 376 3.75 34.12 -8.06
C TYR A 376 2.37 34.66 -7.66
N LEU A 377 1.38 34.63 -8.56
CA LEU A 377 0.00 35.08 -8.27
C LEU A 377 -0.58 34.43 -7.01
N PHE A 378 -0.53 33.09 -6.93
CA PHE A 378 -1.05 32.35 -5.78
C PHE A 378 -0.36 32.75 -4.47
N SER A 379 0.98 32.78 -4.44
CA SER A 379 1.74 32.95 -3.20
C SER A 379 2.07 34.40 -2.80
N GLN A 380 1.90 35.38 -3.68
CA GLN A 380 2.25 36.80 -3.41
C GLN A 380 1.07 37.76 -3.54
N TYR A 381 0.02 37.39 -4.29
CA TYR A 381 -1.16 38.25 -4.51
C TYR A 381 -2.44 37.68 -3.89
N LEU A 382 -2.61 36.35 -3.88
CA LEU A 382 -3.80 35.67 -3.35
C LEU A 382 -3.62 35.08 -1.94
N ASP A 383 -2.41 35.09 -1.38
CA ASP A 383 -2.03 34.47 -0.09
C ASP A 383 -2.55 33.02 0.08
N HIS A 384 -2.59 32.26 -1.01
CA HIS A 384 -3.19 30.93 -1.07
C HIS A 384 -2.26 29.95 -1.79
N THR A 385 -2.21 28.70 -1.37
CA THR A 385 -1.61 27.67 -2.23
C THR A 385 -2.55 27.37 -3.40
N PHE A 386 -2.00 26.97 -4.55
CA PHE A 386 -2.78 26.45 -5.68
C PHE A 386 -3.81 25.38 -5.25
N TYR A 387 -3.46 24.55 -4.26
CA TYR A 387 -4.36 23.51 -3.76
C TYR A 387 -5.44 24.03 -2.81
N ASP A 388 -5.21 25.10 -2.05
CA ASP A 388 -6.29 25.77 -1.29
C ASP A 388 -7.31 26.36 -2.26
N TYR A 389 -6.86 27.24 -3.16
CA TYR A 389 -7.71 27.89 -4.17
C TYR A 389 -8.57 26.89 -4.96
N VAL A 390 -7.98 25.80 -5.50
CA VAL A 390 -8.75 24.76 -6.19
C VAL A 390 -9.74 24.04 -5.26
N ASN A 391 -9.37 23.77 -4.01
CA ASN A 391 -10.26 23.07 -3.07
C ASN A 391 -11.43 23.94 -2.59
N ASP A 392 -11.29 25.27 -2.54
CA ASP A 392 -12.39 26.17 -2.19
C ASP A 392 -13.49 26.16 -3.25
N PHE A 393 -13.14 26.17 -4.55
CA PHE A 393 -14.10 25.91 -5.64
C PHE A 393 -14.79 24.55 -5.51
N ARG A 394 -14.05 23.49 -5.11
CA ARG A 394 -14.64 22.16 -4.88
C ARG A 394 -15.61 22.14 -3.68
N ILE A 395 -15.36 22.94 -2.64
CA ILE A 395 -16.24 23.07 -1.47
C ILE A 395 -17.50 23.87 -1.82
N ILE A 396 -17.38 24.92 -2.62
CA ILE A 396 -18.53 25.68 -3.15
C ILE A 396 -19.42 24.77 -4.02
N GLU A 397 -18.83 23.97 -4.91
CA GLU A 397 -19.57 22.97 -5.68
C GLU A 397 -20.23 21.92 -4.78
N PHE A 398 -19.53 21.43 -3.76
CA PHE A 398 -20.09 20.46 -2.81
C PHE A 398 -21.35 21.03 -2.12
N LYS A 399 -21.30 22.27 -1.61
CA LYS A 399 -22.48 22.96 -1.02
C LYS A 399 -23.64 23.00 -2.00
N ARG A 400 -23.39 23.38 -3.25
CA ARG A 400 -24.39 23.43 -4.34
C ARG A 400 -25.01 22.06 -4.65
N LEU A 401 -24.28 20.95 -4.48
CA LEU A 401 -24.84 19.59 -4.58
C LEU A 401 -25.70 19.21 -3.36
N ILE A 402 -25.33 19.66 -2.15
CA ILE A 402 -26.16 19.48 -0.95
C ILE A 402 -27.48 20.25 -1.08
N GLU A 403 -27.43 21.52 -1.48
CA GLU A 403 -28.62 22.37 -1.73
C GLU A 403 -29.57 21.78 -2.78
N LYS A 404 -29.03 21.09 -3.79
CA LYS A 404 -29.81 20.36 -4.81
C LYS A 404 -30.42 19.03 -4.32
N GLY A 405 -30.19 18.63 -3.07
CA GLY A 405 -30.74 17.40 -2.51
C GLY A 405 -29.99 16.12 -2.90
N GLU A 406 -28.86 16.20 -3.62
CA GLU A 406 -28.12 15.00 -4.06
C GLU A 406 -27.59 14.15 -2.88
N HIS A 407 -27.49 14.73 -1.69
CA HIS A 407 -27.18 14.04 -0.43
C HIS A 407 -28.20 12.96 -0.03
N LYS A 408 -29.41 12.96 -0.62
CA LYS A 408 -30.43 11.91 -0.41
C LYS A 408 -30.30 10.75 -1.39
N SER A 409 -29.50 10.90 -2.45
CA SER A 409 -29.30 9.90 -3.52
C SER A 409 -27.88 9.33 -3.57
N TYR A 410 -26.89 10.07 -3.06
CA TYR A 410 -25.48 9.69 -3.10
C TYR A 410 -24.83 9.72 -1.71
N SER A 411 -23.90 8.79 -1.46
CA SER A 411 -23.13 8.79 -0.22
C SER A 411 -22.17 9.98 -0.15
N LEU A 412 -21.78 10.38 1.06
CA LEU A 412 -20.83 11.48 1.27
C LEU A 412 -19.50 11.29 0.52
N ASN A 413 -19.01 10.04 0.42
CA ASN A 413 -17.79 9.74 -0.34
C ASN A 413 -18.02 9.94 -1.86
N ALA A 414 -19.16 9.50 -2.39
CA ALA A 414 -19.49 9.69 -3.81
C ALA A 414 -19.67 11.19 -4.16
N LEU A 415 -20.24 11.99 -3.26
CA LEU A 415 -20.31 13.45 -3.44
C LEU A 415 -18.93 14.13 -3.38
N MET A 416 -18.09 13.72 -2.44
CA MET A 416 -16.69 14.17 -2.35
C MET A 416 -15.90 13.84 -3.63
N GLU A 417 -16.06 12.63 -4.17
CA GLU A 417 -15.44 12.20 -5.43
C GLU A 417 -15.99 12.95 -6.65
N LYS A 418 -17.32 13.19 -6.72
CA LYS A 418 -17.94 14.05 -7.74
C LYS A 418 -17.35 15.47 -7.76
N CYS A 419 -16.95 15.99 -6.60
CA CYS A 419 -16.30 17.29 -6.46
C CYS A 419 -14.78 17.25 -6.68
N GLY A 420 -14.20 16.14 -7.15
CA GLY A 420 -12.77 16.04 -7.47
C GLY A 420 -11.83 15.84 -6.28
N PHE A 421 -12.33 15.53 -5.08
CA PHE A 421 -11.48 15.23 -3.92
C PHE A 421 -11.05 13.75 -3.89
N MET A 422 -9.73 13.49 -3.97
CA MET A 422 -9.16 12.14 -3.88
C MET A 422 -9.03 11.58 -2.45
N SER A 423 -9.21 12.40 -1.40
CA SER A 423 -8.93 12.00 -0.02
C SER A 423 -9.91 12.62 0.96
N ARG A 424 -10.56 11.75 1.76
CA ARG A 424 -11.51 12.13 2.81
C ARG A 424 -10.88 13.00 3.89
N SER A 425 -9.63 12.73 4.27
CA SER A 425 -8.91 13.55 5.25
C SER A 425 -8.62 14.96 4.73
N SER A 426 -8.30 15.09 3.43
CA SER A 426 -8.12 16.40 2.78
C SER A 426 -9.44 17.17 2.71
N PHE A 427 -10.51 16.51 2.22
CA PHE A 427 -11.85 17.09 2.15
C PHE A 427 -12.35 17.59 3.50
N PHE A 428 -12.29 16.77 4.56
CA PHE A 428 -12.74 17.17 5.89
C PHE A 428 -11.91 18.33 6.47
N ARG A 429 -10.59 18.39 6.22
CA ARG A 429 -9.72 19.47 6.67
C ARG A 429 -10.07 20.79 5.99
N HIS A 430 -10.13 20.81 4.66
CA HIS A 430 -10.43 22.03 3.89
C HIS A 430 -11.89 22.47 4.06
N PHE A 431 -12.85 21.55 4.12
CA PHE A 431 -14.26 21.87 4.41
C PHE A 431 -14.40 22.53 5.79
N LYS A 432 -13.70 22.05 6.82
CA LYS A 432 -13.70 22.68 8.14
C LYS A 432 -12.97 24.03 8.15
N LYS A 433 -11.88 24.19 7.39
CA LYS A 433 -11.20 25.49 7.18
C LYS A 433 -12.16 26.54 6.60
N HIS A 434 -12.94 26.17 5.58
CA HIS A 434 -13.86 27.08 4.89
C HIS A 434 -15.19 27.31 5.65
N THR A 435 -15.70 26.34 6.43
CA THR A 435 -17.05 26.42 7.03
C THR A 435 -17.10 26.43 8.56
N GLY A 436 -15.98 26.21 9.25
CA GLY A 436 -15.90 26.05 10.72
C GLY A 436 -16.42 24.71 11.24
N MET A 437 -17.27 24.01 10.49
CA MET A 437 -17.96 22.76 10.87
C MET A 437 -17.56 21.57 9.99
N THR A 438 -18.00 20.36 10.34
CA THR A 438 -17.81 19.17 9.49
C THR A 438 -18.90 19.04 8.43
N PRO A 439 -18.68 18.29 7.34
CA PRO A 439 -19.69 18.04 6.30
C PRO A 439 -20.99 17.44 6.85
N ASN A 440 -20.91 16.59 7.88
CA ASN A 440 -22.09 15.98 8.51
C ASN A 440 -22.90 17.02 9.30
N GLU A 441 -22.24 17.90 10.06
CA GLU A 441 -22.90 18.97 10.81
C GLU A 441 -23.57 19.97 9.87
N TYR A 442 -22.91 20.28 8.74
CA TYR A 442 -23.49 21.13 7.69
C TYR A 442 -24.76 20.53 7.07
N ILE A 443 -24.74 19.25 6.67
CA ILE A 443 -25.93 18.56 6.14
C ILE A 443 -27.05 18.54 7.21
N ASN A 444 -26.73 18.16 8.46
CA ASN A 444 -27.68 18.14 9.58
C ASN A 444 -28.21 19.55 9.97
N SER A 445 -27.58 20.63 9.50
CA SER A 445 -28.05 22.01 9.68
C SER A 445 -29.04 22.47 8.60
N LEU A 446 -29.07 21.77 7.46
CA LEU A 446 -29.97 22.01 6.33
C LEU A 446 -31.21 21.08 6.32
N GLU A 447 -31.23 20.07 7.20
CA GLU A 447 -32.40 19.21 7.44
C GLU A 447 -33.24 19.63 8.68
N LYS A 448 -33.05 20.86 9.17
CA LYS A 448 -33.78 21.48 10.29
C LYS A 448 -34.58 22.70 9.83
#